data_AF-A0A0L8GDW6-F1
#
_entry.id   AF-A0A0L8GDW6-F1
#
_cell.length_a   1.000
_cell.length_b   1.000
_cell.length_c   1.000
_cell.angle_alpha   90.00
_cell.angle_beta   90.00
_cell.angle_gamma   90.00
#
_symmetry.space_group_name_H-M   'P 1'
#
loop_
_entity.id
_entity.type
_entity.pdbx_description
1 polymer ?
#
loop_
_entity_poly.entity_id
_entity_poly.type
_entity_poly.pdbx_seq_one_letter_code
_entity_poly.pdbx_strand_id
1 'polypeptide(L)'
;MAAIAVGQRRIFSSLYRPLLHLSQLKPCTAPVSIQLRFASTGKQSKYKKSNAISKLPVGDNTEQEIPKLIKLFDETGHLLPVVEKNEAQKLAKLKDLKLVQINEDELEPHYQLMTGKQLTESRLTLKKFKKEKSAIEKTLHIKSTISEHDFLVKLNKMKELLEKNINIRMKIKVSNCDNETESRRIQLKFMKRITEETSSIANIKEASSTATEIIVLLRKKTA
;
A
#
# COMPACT_ATOMS: atom_id res chain seq x y z
N MET A 1 -17.14 -71.91 -6.10
CA MET A 1 -18.09 -71.39 -7.11
C MET A 1 -17.49 -70.10 -7.65
N ALA A 2 -16.73 -70.23 -8.74
CA ALA A 2 -17.10 -69.82 -10.12
C ALA A 2 -16.70 -68.34 -10.36
N ALA A 3 -15.56 -68.06 -11.01
CA ALA A 3 -15.32 -68.06 -12.48
C ALA A 3 -15.90 -66.78 -13.14
N ILE A 4 -15.30 -66.04 -14.08
CA ILE A 4 -14.11 -66.15 -14.96
C ILE A 4 -13.81 -64.74 -15.54
N ALA A 5 -12.58 -64.54 -16.00
CA ALA A 5 -12.01 -63.35 -16.64
C ALA A 5 -12.39 -63.14 -18.14
N VAL A 6 -11.65 -62.23 -18.79
CA VAL A 6 -11.51 -61.93 -20.25
C VAL A 6 -12.41 -60.76 -20.73
N GLY A 7 -11.97 -59.71 -21.42
CA GLY A 7 -10.68 -59.41 -22.05
C GLY A 7 -10.83 -59.14 -23.56
N GLN A 8 -10.77 -57.85 -23.94
CA GLN A 8 -10.18 -57.28 -25.18
C GLN A 8 -10.92 -57.18 -26.53
N ARG A 9 -10.78 -55.93 -27.09
CA ARG A 9 -10.52 -55.52 -28.50
C ARG A 9 -11.71 -55.65 -29.48
N ARG A 10 -11.93 -54.82 -30.52
CA ARG A 10 -11.04 -54.11 -31.48
C ARG A 10 -11.88 -53.07 -32.29
N ILE A 11 -11.37 -51.83 -32.42
CA ILE A 11 -11.14 -51.03 -33.65
C ILE A 11 -11.94 -51.37 -34.94
N PHE A 12 -12.50 -50.36 -35.64
CA PHE A 12 -12.16 -49.97 -37.03
C PHE A 12 -12.92 -48.72 -37.54
N SER A 13 -12.17 -47.85 -38.24
CA SER A 13 -12.49 -46.96 -39.39
C SER A 13 -13.87 -46.28 -39.51
N SER A 14 -13.94 -44.94 -39.60
CA SER A 14 -13.89 -44.15 -40.86
C SER A 14 -14.96 -44.54 -41.87
N LEU A 15 -15.83 -43.59 -42.25
CA LEU A 15 -16.20 -43.23 -43.64
C LEU A 15 -17.18 -42.01 -43.65
N TYR A 16 -16.74 -40.93 -44.32
CA TYR A 16 -17.49 -40.03 -45.23
C TYR A 16 -18.73 -39.18 -44.82
N ARG A 17 -18.51 -37.85 -44.91
CA ARG A 17 -19.28 -36.74 -45.57
C ARG A 17 -20.57 -37.11 -46.35
N PRO A 18 -21.60 -36.20 -46.44
CA PRO A 18 -21.48 -35.02 -47.31
C PRO A 18 -22.18 -33.72 -46.89
N LEU A 19 -21.83 -32.66 -47.62
CA LEU A 19 -22.43 -31.32 -47.71
C LEU A 19 -23.84 -31.34 -48.32
N LEU A 20 -24.74 -30.47 -47.84
CA LEU A 20 -25.88 -29.89 -48.57
C LEU A 20 -25.92 -28.40 -48.19
N HIS A 21 -25.40 -27.49 -49.00
CA HIS A 21 -26.04 -26.79 -50.12
C HIS A 21 -27.29 -25.96 -49.74
N LEU A 22 -27.04 -24.65 -49.65
CA LEU A 22 -27.82 -23.46 -50.03
C LEU A 22 -29.36 -23.50 -50.13
N SER A 23 -29.93 -22.33 -49.77
CA SER A 23 -31.29 -21.81 -49.99
C SER A 23 -32.31 -22.31 -48.96
N GLN A 24 -32.71 -21.50 -47.98
CA GLN A 24 -33.61 -20.36 -48.17
C GLN A 24 -33.14 -19.14 -47.35
N LEU A 25 -32.64 -18.10 -48.03
CA LEU A 25 -32.67 -16.75 -47.48
C LEU A 25 -34.12 -16.26 -47.51
N LYS A 26 -34.67 -15.89 -46.36
CA LYS A 26 -35.81 -14.97 -46.27
C LYS A 26 -35.32 -13.66 -45.64
N PRO A 27 -35.50 -12.50 -46.30
CA PRO A 27 -35.17 -11.21 -45.71
C PRO A 27 -36.20 -10.86 -44.65
N CYS A 28 -35.81 -10.92 -43.37
CA CYS A 28 -36.58 -10.31 -42.29
C CYS A 28 -36.11 -8.86 -42.13
N THR A 29 -36.74 -7.97 -42.89
CA THR A 29 -36.85 -6.56 -42.54
C THR A 29 -37.84 -6.44 -41.38
N ALA A 30 -37.31 -6.29 -40.16
CA ALA A 30 -38.10 -5.89 -39.00
C ALA A 30 -37.62 -4.51 -38.51
N PRO A 31 -38.54 -3.57 -38.25
CA PRO A 31 -38.22 -2.17 -37.96
C PRO A 31 -37.54 -1.99 -36.60
N VAL A 32 -36.56 -1.08 -36.61
CA VAL A 32 -35.84 -0.59 -35.45
C VAL A 32 -36.79 0.25 -34.59
N SER A 33 -37.23 -0.32 -33.46
CA SER A 33 -37.81 0.41 -32.33
C SER A 33 -36.79 0.39 -31.20
N ILE A 34 -35.86 1.34 -31.18
CA ILE A 34 -34.95 1.54 -30.04
C ILE A 34 -35.77 2.16 -28.90
N GLN A 35 -36.42 1.32 -28.10
CA GLN A 35 -36.80 1.70 -26.75
C GLN A 35 -35.54 1.64 -25.88
N LEU A 36 -35.02 2.82 -25.52
CA LEU A 36 -34.05 3.00 -24.44
C LEU A 36 -34.65 2.49 -23.12
N ARG A 37 -34.37 1.23 -22.78
CA ARG A 37 -34.56 0.71 -21.43
C ARG A 37 -33.41 1.21 -20.56
N PHE A 38 -33.68 2.23 -19.75
CA PHE A 38 -32.85 2.58 -18.62
C PHE A 38 -32.90 1.43 -17.60
N ALA A 39 -31.85 0.62 -17.56
CA ALA A 39 -31.58 -0.31 -16.47
C ALA A 39 -30.60 0.34 -15.50
N SER A 40 -31.14 1.04 -14.50
CA SER A 40 -30.41 1.51 -13.32
C SER A 40 -29.97 0.33 -12.47
N THR A 41 -28.85 -0.30 -12.83
CA THR A 41 -28.16 -1.23 -11.94
C THR A 41 -27.05 -0.46 -11.21
N GLY A 42 -27.43 0.07 -10.04
CA GLY A 42 -26.49 0.59 -9.07
C GLY A 42 -25.52 -0.50 -8.64
N LYS A 43 -24.28 -0.42 -9.13
CA LYS A 43 -23.13 -1.07 -8.52
C LYS A 43 -22.30 0.03 -7.87
N GLN A 44 -22.54 0.28 -6.59
CA GLN A 44 -21.56 0.92 -5.73
C GLN A 44 -20.37 -0.05 -5.63
N SER A 45 -19.37 0.15 -6.50
CA SER A 45 -18.11 -0.57 -6.38
C SER A 45 -17.44 -0.10 -5.09
N LYS A 46 -17.26 -1.06 -4.18
CA LYS A 46 -16.54 -0.90 -2.91
C LYS A 46 -15.11 -0.48 -3.22
N TYR A 47 -14.83 0.82 -3.19
CA TYR A 47 -13.47 1.32 -3.21
C TYR A 47 -12.79 0.94 -1.89
N LYS A 48 -11.83 0.01 -1.99
CA LYS A 48 -10.87 -0.23 -0.92
C LYS A 48 -10.13 1.08 -0.67
N LYS A 49 -10.18 1.56 0.56
CA LYS A 49 -9.49 2.75 1.05
C LYS A 49 -7.99 2.44 1.17
N SER A 50 -7.30 2.34 0.04
CA SER A 50 -5.84 2.19 -0.02
C SER A 50 -5.20 3.55 -0.25
N ASN A 51 -4.68 4.14 0.82
CA ASN A 51 -3.54 5.08 0.84
C ASN A 51 -3.43 6.12 -0.30
N ALA A 52 -4.46 6.95 -0.51
CA ALA A 52 -4.40 8.11 -1.42
C ALA A 52 -3.47 9.26 -0.93
N ILE A 53 -2.65 9.02 0.09
CA ILE A 53 -1.76 10.04 0.71
C ILE A 53 -0.28 9.75 0.43
N SER A 54 0.06 8.60 -0.17
CA SER A 54 1.47 8.19 -0.31
C SER A 54 2.16 8.66 -1.60
N LYS A 55 1.44 9.17 -2.59
CA LYS A 55 2.04 9.56 -3.87
C LYS A 55 2.05 11.08 -4.01
N LEU A 56 3.26 11.62 -4.08
CA LEU A 56 3.51 13.05 -4.28
C LEU A 56 2.97 13.46 -5.66
N PRO A 57 2.55 14.72 -5.88
CA PRO A 57 2.59 15.29 -7.22
C PRO A 57 4.06 15.27 -7.67
N VAL A 58 4.39 14.28 -8.50
CA VAL A 58 5.74 14.07 -9.03
C VAL A 58 6.16 15.37 -9.71
N GLY A 59 7.36 15.82 -9.37
CA GLY A 59 7.85 17.07 -9.87
C GLY A 59 8.37 16.99 -11.27
N ASP A 60 7.85 17.91 -12.08
CA ASP A 60 8.37 18.44 -13.32
C ASP A 60 9.29 17.50 -14.10
N ASN A 61 8.67 16.89 -15.11
CA ASN A 61 9.30 16.53 -16.38
C ASN A 61 10.52 15.62 -16.26
N THR A 62 10.31 14.32 -16.14
CA THR A 62 11.16 13.35 -16.85
C THR A 62 10.48 11.99 -16.87
N GLU A 63 10.05 11.59 -18.08
CA GLU A 63 9.92 10.18 -18.51
C GLU A 63 8.98 9.26 -17.72
N GLN A 64 7.94 9.77 -17.07
CA GLN A 64 6.80 8.91 -16.78
C GLN A 64 6.01 8.67 -18.07
N GLU A 65 5.80 7.39 -18.41
CA GLU A 65 4.97 6.97 -19.53
C GLU A 65 3.51 7.37 -19.26
N ILE A 66 3.16 8.61 -19.61
CA ILE A 66 1.79 9.10 -19.54
C ILE A 66 0.96 8.26 -20.54
N PRO A 67 -0.11 7.57 -20.11
CA PRO A 67 -0.94 6.79 -21.02
C PRO A 67 -1.68 7.68 -22.01
N LYS A 68 -2.17 7.06 -23.09
CA LYS A 68 -2.77 7.77 -24.23
C LYS A 68 -4.01 8.58 -23.85
N LEU A 69 -4.86 8.02 -22.98
CA LEU A 69 -6.12 8.61 -22.53
C LEU A 69 -5.99 8.98 -21.05
N ILE A 70 -6.34 10.22 -20.72
CA ILE A 70 -6.28 10.73 -19.35
C ILE A 70 -7.52 11.55 -19.01
N LYS A 71 -7.86 11.59 -17.72
CA LYS A 71 -8.85 12.54 -17.18
C LYS A 71 -8.12 13.78 -16.70
N LEU A 72 -8.47 14.94 -17.27
CA LEU A 72 -7.81 16.20 -17.02
C LEU A 72 -8.69 17.13 -16.19
N PHE A 73 -8.18 17.63 -15.08
CA PHE A 73 -8.76 18.70 -14.30
C PHE A 73 -8.09 20.04 -14.64
N ASP A 74 -8.89 21.07 -14.85
CA ASP A 74 -8.38 22.43 -15.04
C ASP A 74 -7.95 23.06 -13.70
N GLU A 75 -7.38 24.26 -13.76
CA GLU A 75 -6.94 25.02 -12.58
C GLU A 75 -8.05 25.32 -11.56
N THR A 76 -9.28 25.44 -12.05
CA THR A 76 -10.50 25.69 -11.26
C THR A 76 -11.12 24.40 -10.68
N GLY A 77 -10.58 23.23 -11.05
CA GLY A 77 -11.12 21.93 -10.65
C GLY A 77 -12.25 21.40 -11.53
N HIS A 78 -12.54 22.05 -12.67
CA HIS A 78 -13.46 21.49 -13.66
C HIS A 78 -12.83 20.30 -14.40
N LEU A 79 -13.57 19.20 -14.47
CA LEU A 79 -13.18 18.03 -15.24
C LEU A 79 -13.43 18.26 -16.72
N LEU A 80 -12.40 18.13 -17.54
CA LEU A 80 -12.50 18.15 -18.99
C LEU A 80 -12.88 16.75 -19.52
N PRO A 81 -13.63 16.68 -20.63
CA PRO A 81 -13.89 15.42 -21.32
C PRO A 81 -12.60 14.70 -21.66
N VAL A 82 -12.62 13.36 -21.82
CA VAL A 82 -11.44 12.52 -22.07
C VAL A 82 -10.49 13.16 -23.08
N VAL A 83 -9.28 13.50 -22.62
CA VAL A 83 -8.27 14.23 -23.40
C VAL A 83 -7.13 13.28 -23.74
N GLU A 84 -6.58 13.38 -24.95
CA GLU A 84 -5.33 12.71 -25.28
C GLU A 84 -4.13 13.40 -24.58
N LYS A 85 -3.08 12.64 -24.24
CA LYS A 85 -1.84 13.18 -23.66
C LYS A 85 -1.33 14.45 -24.38
N ASN A 86 -1.33 14.42 -25.71
CA ASN A 86 -0.78 15.52 -26.53
C ASN A 86 -1.58 16.80 -26.38
N GLU A 87 -2.90 16.69 -26.30
CA GLU A 87 -3.80 17.83 -26.11
C GLU A 87 -3.64 18.41 -24.71
N ALA A 88 -3.56 17.57 -23.69
CA ALA A 88 -3.32 18.03 -22.32
C ALA A 88 -1.98 18.77 -22.18
N GLN A 89 -0.92 18.29 -22.83
CA GLN A 89 0.37 18.99 -22.86
C GLN A 89 0.31 20.32 -23.63
N LYS A 90 -0.46 20.38 -24.72
CA LYS A 90 -0.69 21.64 -25.44
C LYS A 90 -1.44 22.64 -24.56
N LEU A 91 -2.51 22.22 -23.90
CA LEU A 91 -3.28 23.07 -22.98
C LEU A 91 -2.42 23.59 -21.82
N ALA A 92 -1.57 22.75 -21.25
CA ALA A 92 -0.61 23.16 -20.22
C ALA A 92 0.34 24.25 -20.74
N LYS A 93 0.93 24.06 -21.92
CA LYS A 93 1.82 25.05 -22.56
C LYS A 93 1.12 26.35 -22.93
N LEU A 94 -0.12 26.28 -23.41
CA LEU A 94 -0.90 27.46 -23.81
C LEU A 94 -1.26 28.34 -22.61
N LYS A 95 -1.48 27.74 -21.44
CA LYS A 95 -1.82 28.44 -20.20
C LYS A 95 -0.59 28.71 -19.30
N ASP A 96 0.62 28.35 -19.72
CA ASP A 96 1.84 28.35 -18.90
C ASP A 96 1.70 27.61 -17.55
N LEU A 97 0.89 26.56 -17.55
CA LEU A 97 0.64 25.68 -16.41
C LEU A 97 1.43 24.38 -16.52
N LYS A 98 1.51 23.65 -15.41
CA LYS A 98 2.15 22.34 -15.36
C LYS A 98 1.09 21.25 -15.25
N LEU A 99 1.26 20.21 -16.05
CA LEU A 99 0.46 19.00 -15.99
C LEU A 99 1.00 18.10 -14.87
N VAL A 100 0.21 17.94 -13.80
CA VAL A 100 0.61 17.20 -12.60
C VAL A 100 -0.27 15.98 -12.43
N GLN A 101 0.33 14.82 -12.20
CA GLN A 101 -0.42 13.60 -11.90
C GLN A 101 -0.86 13.58 -10.43
N ILE A 102 -2.14 13.32 -10.18
CA ILE A 102 -2.69 13.20 -8.83
C ILE A 102 -2.80 11.73 -8.43
N ASN A 103 -3.39 10.90 -9.30
CA ASN A 103 -3.64 9.49 -9.03
C ASN A 103 -3.07 8.61 -10.17
N GLU A 104 -2.38 7.54 -9.78
CA GLU A 104 -1.80 6.54 -10.68
C GLU A 104 -2.60 5.23 -10.74
N ASP A 105 -3.42 4.94 -9.72
CA ASP A 105 -3.94 3.58 -9.48
C ASP A 105 -5.25 3.27 -10.24
N GLU A 106 -5.66 4.14 -11.16
CA GLU A 106 -6.88 3.99 -11.96
C GLU A 106 -6.58 3.58 -13.40
N LEU A 107 -7.54 2.91 -14.05
CA LEU A 107 -7.46 2.54 -15.48
C LEU A 107 -7.23 3.77 -16.37
N GLU A 108 -7.84 4.89 -15.98
CA GLU A 108 -7.63 6.21 -16.57
C GLU A 108 -7.06 7.12 -15.48
N PRO A 109 -5.75 7.42 -15.49
CA PRO A 109 -5.14 8.25 -14.46
C PRO A 109 -5.63 9.69 -14.49
N HIS A 110 -5.62 10.31 -13.31
CA HIS A 110 -6.08 11.67 -13.10
C HIS A 110 -4.92 12.66 -13.11
N TYR A 111 -5.02 13.65 -13.98
CA TYR A 111 -4.07 14.76 -14.09
C TYR A 111 -4.78 16.08 -13.81
N GLN A 112 -4.05 17.03 -13.23
CA GLN A 112 -4.53 18.39 -13.00
C GLN A 112 -3.52 19.42 -13.50
N LEU A 113 -4.04 20.49 -14.10
CA LEU A 113 -3.25 21.67 -14.43
C LEU A 113 -3.05 22.50 -13.16
N MET A 114 -1.79 22.73 -12.79
CA MET A 114 -1.44 23.51 -11.61
C MET A 114 -0.33 24.52 -11.92
N THR A 115 -0.32 25.62 -11.17
CA THR A 115 0.80 26.56 -11.20
C THR A 115 1.98 26.04 -10.37
N GLY A 116 3.20 26.48 -10.71
CA GLY A 116 4.41 26.09 -9.97
C GLY A 116 4.40 26.48 -8.49
N LYS A 117 3.71 27.58 -8.13
CA LYS A 117 3.53 28.01 -6.73
C LYS A 117 2.69 27.01 -5.94
N GLN A 118 1.50 26.68 -6.45
CA GLN A 118 0.59 25.70 -5.83
C GLN A 118 1.25 24.33 -5.66
N LEU A 119 2.06 23.90 -6.63
CA LEU A 119 2.79 22.63 -6.56
C LEU A 119 3.86 22.65 -5.46
N THR A 120 4.54 23.79 -5.25
CA THR A 120 5.51 23.94 -4.16
C THR A 120 4.80 23.92 -2.80
N GLU A 121 3.70 24.66 -2.65
CA GLU A 121 2.89 24.68 -1.43
C GLU A 121 2.33 23.31 -1.10
N SER A 122 1.76 22.61 -2.09
CA SER A 122 1.26 21.25 -1.95
C SER A 122 2.37 20.30 -1.47
N ARG A 123 3.58 20.38 -2.04
CA ARG A 123 4.73 19.59 -1.57
C ARG A 123 5.13 19.93 -0.13
N LEU A 124 5.14 21.20 0.25
CA LEU A 124 5.47 21.61 1.62
C LEU A 124 4.43 21.08 2.61
N THR A 125 3.15 21.21 2.29
CA THR A 125 2.04 20.70 3.08
C THR A 125 2.10 19.18 3.22
N LEU A 126 2.36 18.45 2.14
CA LEU A 126 2.57 16.99 2.18
C LEU A 126 3.80 16.61 3.02
N LYS A 127 4.90 17.38 2.95
CA LYS A 127 6.08 17.16 3.80
C LYS A 127 5.75 17.37 5.28
N LYS A 128 4.95 18.39 5.63
CA LYS A 128 4.48 18.63 7.01
C LYS A 128 3.61 17.48 7.49
N PHE A 129 2.60 17.09 6.71
CA PHE A 129 1.73 15.95 7.04
C PHE A 129 2.49 14.63 7.13
N LYS A 130 3.50 14.38 6.28
CA LYS A 130 4.35 13.19 6.40
C LYS A 130 5.12 13.19 7.71
N LYS A 131 5.72 14.32 8.10
CA LYS A 131 6.45 14.47 9.36
C LYS A 131 5.55 14.26 10.59
N GLU A 132 4.32 14.75 10.54
CA GLU A 132 3.32 14.56 11.62
C GLU A 132 2.85 13.10 11.71
N LYS A 133 2.57 12.47 10.57
CA LYS A 133 2.07 11.08 10.50
C LYS A 133 3.15 10.04 10.78
N SER A 134 4.40 10.32 10.40
CA SER A 134 5.55 9.54 10.85
C SER A 134 5.77 9.88 12.31
N ALA A 135 5.00 9.25 13.22
CA ALA A 135 5.28 9.33 14.63
C ALA A 135 6.77 9.02 14.83
N ILE A 136 7.52 10.02 15.30
CA ILE A 136 8.98 9.95 15.37
C ILE A 136 9.32 8.76 16.26
N GLU A 137 9.78 7.67 15.66
CA GLU A 137 10.18 6.48 16.39
C GLU A 137 11.65 6.65 16.75
N LYS A 138 11.93 6.83 18.04
CA LYS A 138 13.32 6.91 18.52
C LYS A 138 13.79 5.51 18.89
N THR A 139 14.96 5.15 18.39
CA THR A 139 15.58 3.87 18.73
C THR A 139 16.54 4.05 19.91
N LEU A 140 16.38 3.25 20.96
CA LEU A 140 17.29 3.19 22.11
C LEU A 140 18.00 1.85 22.11
N HIS A 141 19.33 1.88 22.17
CA HIS A 141 20.15 0.68 22.19
C HIS A 141 20.69 0.41 23.60
N ILE A 142 20.48 -0.80 24.09
CA ILE A 142 21.01 -1.30 25.36
C ILE A 142 21.87 -2.52 25.05
N LYS A 143 23.06 -2.59 25.65
CA LYS A 143 23.93 -3.75 25.57
C LYS A 143 23.81 -4.54 26.88
N SER A 144 24.03 -5.85 26.83
CA SER A 144 24.01 -6.69 28.03
C SER A 144 25.12 -6.35 29.03
N THR A 145 26.24 -5.78 28.59
CA THR A 145 27.39 -5.44 29.45
C THR A 145 27.26 -4.07 30.12
N ILE A 146 26.07 -3.47 30.09
CA ILE A 146 25.80 -2.15 30.66
C ILE A 146 25.88 -2.16 32.20
N SER A 147 26.46 -1.11 32.78
CA SER A 147 26.43 -0.88 34.22
C SER A 147 25.01 -0.49 34.67
N GLU A 148 24.66 -0.81 35.92
CA GLU A 148 23.36 -0.47 36.50
C GLU A 148 23.08 1.04 36.46
N HIS A 149 24.10 1.88 36.70
CA HIS A 149 23.95 3.34 36.64
C HIS A 149 23.56 3.82 35.23
N ASP A 150 24.24 3.34 34.17
CA ASP A 150 23.92 3.72 32.79
C ASP A 150 22.55 3.18 32.34
N PHE A 151 22.15 2.01 32.86
CA PHE A 151 20.81 1.47 32.63
C PHE A 151 19.72 2.40 33.19
N LEU A 152 19.89 2.91 34.42
CA LEU A 152 18.96 3.87 35.03
C LEU A 152 18.89 5.18 34.24
N VAL A 153 20.03 5.69 33.76
CA VAL A 153 20.07 6.90 32.92
C VAL A 153 19.28 6.68 31.61
N LYS A 154 19.38 5.49 30.99
CA LYS A 154 18.59 5.16 29.80
C LYS A 154 17.11 5.01 30.09
N LEU A 155 16.74 4.48 31.24
CA LEU A 155 15.34 4.43 31.67
C LEU A 155 14.75 5.83 31.86
N ASN A 156 15.48 6.75 32.50
CA ASN A 156 15.02 8.13 32.67
C ASN A 156 14.83 8.83 31.32
N LYS A 157 15.81 8.71 30.42
CA LYS A 157 15.68 9.20 29.04
C LYS A 157 14.47 8.60 28.33
N MET A 158 14.19 7.32 28.56
CA MET A 158 13.01 6.67 27.98
C MET A 158 11.71 7.24 28.55
N LYS A 159 11.61 7.46 29.87
CA LYS A 159 10.46 8.08 30.53
C LYS A 159 10.20 9.49 29.95
N GLU A 160 11.23 10.33 29.84
CA GLU A 160 11.12 11.67 29.22
C GLU A 160 10.64 11.64 27.76
N LEU A 161 11.05 10.63 26.99
CA LEU A 161 10.61 10.48 25.60
C LEU A 161 9.15 10.04 25.51
N LEU A 162 8.71 9.14 26.40
CA LEU A 162 7.32 8.70 26.47
C LEU A 162 6.40 9.84 26.90
N GLU A 163 6.83 10.71 27.81
CA GLU A 163 6.07 11.91 28.22
C GLU A 163 5.77 12.82 27.02
N LYS A 164 6.75 12.99 26.13
CA LYS A 164 6.65 13.76 24.87
C LYS A 164 5.82 13.06 23.77
N ASN A 165 5.13 11.95 24.09
CA ASN A 165 4.35 11.13 23.15
C ASN A 165 5.18 10.59 21.97
N ILE A 166 6.47 10.35 22.18
CA ILE A 166 7.36 9.77 21.16
C ILE A 166 7.33 8.24 21.29
N ASN A 167 7.20 7.54 20.17
CA ASN A 167 7.25 6.08 20.15
C ASN A 167 8.70 5.61 20.28
N ILE A 168 8.93 4.55 21.04
CA ILE A 168 10.30 4.09 21.33
C ILE A 168 10.49 2.66 20.84
N ARG A 169 11.53 2.45 20.04
CA ARG A 169 12.06 1.13 19.69
C ARG A 169 13.26 0.84 20.56
N MET A 170 13.08 0.02 21.58
CA MET A 170 14.20 -0.44 22.37
C MET A 170 14.82 -1.69 21.73
N LYS A 171 16.13 -1.67 21.54
CA LYS A 171 16.92 -2.82 21.10
C LYS A 171 17.90 -3.21 22.18
N ILE A 172 17.77 -4.43 22.69
CA ILE A 172 18.65 -4.99 23.70
C ILE A 172 19.50 -6.05 23.02
N LYS A 173 20.79 -5.77 22.86
CA LYS A 173 21.74 -6.71 22.28
C LYS A 173 22.49 -7.44 23.39
N VAL A 174 22.37 -8.76 23.41
CA VAL A 174 23.25 -9.60 24.22
C VAL A 174 24.54 -9.81 23.44
N SER A 175 25.66 -9.53 24.09
CA SER A 175 27.00 -9.70 23.53
C SER A 175 27.77 -10.59 24.48
N ASN A 176 28.63 -11.46 23.95
CA ASN A 176 29.51 -12.34 24.73
C ASN A 176 28.78 -13.47 25.47
N CYS A 177 27.87 -14.19 24.81
CA CYS A 177 27.34 -15.45 25.30
C CYS A 177 27.36 -16.48 24.18
N ASP A 178 28.12 -17.55 24.39
CA ASP A 178 28.20 -18.68 23.46
C ASP A 178 26.99 -19.62 23.62
N ASN A 179 26.31 -19.53 24.77
CA ASN A 179 25.15 -20.33 25.10
C ASN A 179 23.84 -19.56 24.83
N GLU A 180 22.96 -20.14 24.02
CA GLU A 180 21.64 -19.55 23.70
C GLU A 180 20.75 -19.44 24.95
N THR A 181 20.84 -20.42 25.86
CA THR A 181 20.07 -20.47 27.12
C THR A 181 20.42 -19.30 28.05
N GLU A 182 21.71 -18.98 28.21
CA GLU A 182 22.16 -17.85 29.02
C GLU A 182 21.77 -16.52 28.37
N SER A 183 21.90 -16.42 27.05
CA SER A 183 21.45 -15.25 26.29
C SER A 183 19.97 -14.97 26.53
N ARG A 184 19.12 -16.01 26.46
CA ARG A 184 17.69 -15.94 26.74
C ARG A 184 17.42 -15.56 28.21
N ARG A 185 18.18 -16.09 29.17
CA ARG A 185 18.05 -15.75 30.60
C ARG A 185 18.32 -14.27 30.85
N ILE A 186 19.39 -13.73 30.27
CA ILE A 186 19.75 -12.30 30.39
C ILE A 186 18.68 -11.42 29.74
N GLN A 187 18.26 -11.78 28.53
CA GLN A 187 17.18 -11.14 27.80
C GLN A 187 15.90 -11.01 28.64
N LEU A 188 15.47 -12.10 29.27
CA LEU A 188 14.29 -12.13 30.13
C LEU A 188 14.43 -11.22 31.36
N LYS A 189 15.63 -11.16 31.97
CA LYS A 189 15.88 -10.26 33.11
C LYS A 189 15.69 -8.79 32.72
N PHE A 190 16.26 -8.36 31.61
CA PHE A 190 16.09 -6.98 31.14
C PHE A 190 14.64 -6.69 30.78
N MET A 191 13.97 -7.60 30.08
CA MET A 191 12.57 -7.41 29.68
C MET A 191 11.65 -7.24 30.89
N LYS A 192 11.84 -8.05 31.94
CA LYS A 192 11.10 -7.91 33.21
C LYS A 192 11.34 -6.55 33.85
N ARG A 193 12.61 -6.17 34.02
CA ARG A 193 12.98 -4.89 34.65
C ARG A 193 12.42 -3.68 33.90
N ILE A 194 12.45 -3.70 32.57
CA ILE A 194 11.87 -2.62 31.75
C ILE A 194 10.35 -2.57 31.92
N THR A 195 9.68 -3.72 31.93
CA THR A 195 8.22 -3.81 32.07
C THR A 195 7.75 -3.28 33.42
N GLU A 196 8.44 -3.65 34.50
CA GLU A 196 8.16 -3.18 35.86
C GLU A 196 8.31 -1.65 35.96
N GLU A 197 9.43 -1.10 35.47
CA GLU A 197 9.73 0.33 35.53
C GLU A 197 8.84 1.20 34.63
N THR A 198 8.22 0.60 33.60
CA THR A 198 7.39 1.32 32.62
C THR A 198 5.90 1.08 32.75
N SER A 199 5.46 0.17 33.62
CA SER A 199 4.07 -0.23 33.80
C SER A 199 3.12 0.97 34.00
N SER A 200 3.57 2.02 34.70
CA SER A 200 2.77 3.21 34.96
C SER A 200 2.59 4.14 33.76
N ILE A 201 3.54 4.16 32.81
CA ILE A 201 3.63 5.20 31.76
C ILE A 201 3.44 4.62 30.35
N ALA A 202 3.82 3.36 30.12
CA ALA A 202 3.91 2.78 28.79
C ALA A 202 3.09 1.50 28.62
N ASN A 203 2.62 1.28 27.41
CA ASN A 203 2.11 0.01 26.93
C ASN A 203 3.08 -0.57 25.90
N ILE A 204 3.34 -1.87 26.00
CA ILE A 204 4.10 -2.63 25.01
C ILE A 204 3.17 -2.92 23.83
N LYS A 205 3.58 -2.53 22.63
CA LYS A 205 2.84 -2.85 21.40
C LYS A 205 3.26 -4.17 20.80
N GLU A 206 4.56 -4.31 20.62
CA GLU A 206 5.19 -5.42 19.91
C GLU A 206 6.49 -5.74 20.63
N ALA A 207 6.74 -7.03 20.81
CA ALA A 207 8.01 -7.54 21.31
C ALA A 207 8.44 -8.68 20.41
N SER A 208 9.62 -8.55 19.81
CA SER A 208 10.25 -9.58 19.00
C SER A 208 11.54 -9.99 19.66
N SER A 209 11.67 -11.29 19.95
CA SER A 209 12.87 -11.88 20.53
C SER A 209 13.57 -12.71 19.47
N THR A 210 14.83 -12.40 19.21
CA THR A 210 15.75 -13.23 18.42
C THR A 210 16.80 -13.86 19.34
N ALA A 211 17.63 -14.74 18.81
CA ALA A 211 18.68 -15.41 19.60
C ALA A 211 19.64 -14.41 20.29
N THR A 212 19.98 -13.31 19.61
CA THR A 212 21.00 -12.36 20.09
C THR A 212 20.44 -11.00 20.51
N GLU A 213 19.26 -10.62 20.00
CA GLU A 213 18.64 -9.33 20.31
C GLU A 213 17.16 -9.43 20.62
N ILE A 214 16.71 -8.56 21.53
CA ILE A 214 15.29 -8.28 21.75
C ILE A 214 14.98 -6.89 21.23
N ILE A 215 13.89 -6.78 20.48
CA ILE A 215 13.33 -5.53 20.02
C ILE A 215 11.95 -5.36 20.67
N VAL A 216 11.79 -4.29 21.46
CA VAL A 216 10.51 -3.93 22.10
C VAL A 216 10.05 -2.58 21.58
N LEU A 217 8.81 -2.50 21.14
CA LEU A 217 8.16 -1.26 20.74
C LEU A 217 7.23 -0.78 21.86
N LEU A 218 7.57 0.35 22.45
CA LEU A 218 6.84 0.98 23.54
C LEU A 218 6.09 2.21 23.03
N ARG A 219 4.84 2.37 23.49
CA ARG A 219 4.10 3.62 23.34
C ARG A 219 3.61 4.09 24.71
N LYS A 220 3.43 5.40 24.84
CA LYS A 220 2.77 5.98 26.01
C LYS A 220 1.39 5.34 26.18
N LYS A 221 1.05 5.01 27.43
CA LYS A 221 -0.28 4.59 27.83
C LYS A 221 -1.19 5.81 27.77
N THR A 222 -2.20 5.75 26.90
CA THR A 222 -3.29 6.74 26.92
C THR A 222 -4.10 6.49 28.18
N ALA A 223 -4.30 7.53 28.99
CA ALA A 223 -5.17 7.49 30.17
C ALA A 223 -6.63 7.29 29.75
#